data_AF-A0A9P1DH43-F1
#
_entry.id   AF-A0A9P1DH43-F1
#
_cell.length_a   1.000
_cell.length_b   1.000
_cell.length_c   1.000
_cell.angle_alpha   90.00
_cell.angle_beta   90.00
_cell.angle_gamma   90.00
#
_symmetry.space_group_name_H-M   'P 1'
#
loop_
_entity.id
_entity.type
_entity.pdbx_description
1 polymer ?
#
loop_
_entity_poly.entity_id
_entity_poly.type
_entity_poly.pdbx_seq_one_letter_code
_entity_poly.pdbx_strand_id
1 'polypeptide(L)'
;MLEEADEATMSQEEKSNYIEEWSEEVSPGIFIAKTSVRLRSEADVASELTGDMVKVGEVFEVTEVVPPNEEDPLGYLRVGDRGWIFDVGIAGPWVGVPIVAEVTGTIAAKYAKILRNPSKYAEYQAALGDDEDFEQDPTEVSEENEKLWKALQQDIETETLDEEQRKAFEHLCEDEQERNLVLSSLREASGSAFQKLVVPRWMKLAQLLPPEMKMEMEASKQRFSSLPEGAGMSRPMDHGRRMGIRVPSASTAL
;
A
#
# COMPACT_ATOMS: atom_id res chain seq x y z
N MET A 1 39.54 18.01 -9.61
CA MET A 1 38.71 18.18 -8.41
C MET A 1 37.53 17.26 -8.63
N LEU A 2 37.58 16.07 -8.04
CA LEU A 2 36.44 15.17 -7.98
C LEU A 2 35.63 15.66 -6.78
N GLU A 3 34.40 16.08 -7.03
CA GLU A 3 33.43 16.37 -5.97
C GLU A 3 33.18 15.06 -5.24
N GLU A 4 33.61 14.99 -3.99
CA GLU A 4 33.28 13.90 -3.07
C GLU A 4 31.76 13.92 -2.91
N ALA A 5 31.09 12.89 -3.44
CA ALA A 5 29.66 12.70 -3.23
C ALA A 5 29.45 12.47 -1.73
N ASP A 6 28.62 13.30 -1.11
CA ASP A 6 28.18 13.14 0.27
C ASP A 6 27.51 11.76 0.41
N GLU A 7 28.26 10.77 0.90
CA GLU A 7 27.72 9.51 1.38
C GLU A 7 26.77 9.85 2.52
N ALA A 8 25.47 9.59 2.33
CA ALA A 8 24.46 9.72 3.38
C ALA A 8 24.76 8.72 4.50
N THR A 9 25.63 9.09 5.42
CA THR A 9 25.93 8.30 6.61
C THR A 9 24.78 8.46 7.59
N MET A 10 23.95 7.42 7.74
CA MET A 10 23.06 7.29 8.91
C MET A 10 23.87 7.56 10.18
N SER A 11 23.33 8.40 11.06
CA SER A 11 23.97 8.70 12.34
C SER A 11 24.12 7.42 13.18
N GLN A 12 25.10 7.41 14.07
CA GLN A 12 25.35 6.26 14.93
C GLN A 12 24.13 5.94 15.83
N GLU A 13 23.35 6.95 16.23
CA GLU A 13 22.10 6.77 16.98
C GLU A 13 20.98 6.13 16.13
N GLU A 14 20.82 6.54 14.86
CA GLU A 14 19.85 5.92 13.95
C GLU A 14 20.18 4.45 13.67
N LYS A 15 21.48 4.12 13.54
CA LYS A 15 21.92 2.73 13.40
C LYS A 15 21.58 1.90 14.64
N SER A 16 21.84 2.42 15.84
CA SER A 16 21.51 1.73 17.08
C SER A 16 20.00 1.52 17.25
N ASN A 17 19.18 2.54 16.97
CA ASN A 17 17.72 2.42 17.04
C ASN A 17 17.19 1.40 16.03
N TYR A 18 17.73 1.40 14.80
CA TYR A 18 17.35 0.43 13.77
C TYR A 18 17.68 -1.00 14.19
N ILE A 19 18.89 -1.23 14.75
CA ILE A 19 19.30 -2.55 15.25
C ILE A 19 18.41 -3.00 16.42
N GLU A 20 18.11 -2.11 17.37
CA GLU A 20 17.31 -2.46 18.55
C GLU A 20 15.86 -2.80 18.15
N GLU A 21 15.24 -2.01 17.25
CA GLU A 21 13.89 -2.27 16.73
C GLU A 21 13.80 -3.53 15.87
N TRP A 22 14.85 -3.86 15.11
CA TRP A 22 14.90 -5.07 14.28
C TRP A 22 15.24 -6.35 15.04
N SER A 23 15.93 -6.23 16.18
CA SER A 23 16.44 -7.38 16.91
C SER A 23 15.36 -8.26 17.57
N GLU A 24 14.13 -7.77 17.72
CA GLU A 24 13.15 -8.50 18.52
C GLU A 24 12.31 -9.54 17.76
N GLU A 25 11.84 -9.37 16.52
CA GLU A 25 10.82 -10.34 16.00
C GLU A 25 10.74 -10.57 14.47
N VAL A 26 11.82 -10.45 13.69
CA VAL A 26 11.73 -10.88 12.27
C VAL A 26 11.74 -12.39 12.17
N SER A 27 10.54 -12.96 12.04
CA SER A 27 10.32 -14.41 11.93
C SER A 27 10.15 -14.85 10.48
N PRO A 28 10.51 -16.10 10.13
CA PRO A 28 10.18 -16.68 8.83
C PRO A 28 8.68 -16.54 8.52
N GLY A 29 8.35 -16.12 7.30
CA GLY A 29 7.00 -15.68 6.99
C GLY A 29 6.77 -15.33 5.52
N ILE A 30 5.70 -14.60 5.23
CA ILE A 30 5.36 -14.14 3.88
C ILE A 30 5.75 -12.67 3.76
N PHE A 31 6.51 -12.34 2.72
CA PHE A 31 7.00 -10.99 2.46
C PHE A 31 6.60 -10.53 1.06
N ILE A 32 6.52 -9.21 0.87
CA ILE A 32 6.34 -8.57 -0.42
C ILE A 32 7.55 -7.68 -0.71
N ALA A 33 8.09 -7.77 -1.94
CA ALA A 33 9.19 -6.93 -2.38
C ALA A 33 8.68 -5.52 -2.73
N LYS A 34 9.34 -4.48 -2.22
CA LYS A 34 9.07 -3.08 -2.60
C LYS A 34 9.88 -2.63 -3.82
N THR A 35 10.92 -3.37 -4.17
CA THR A 35 11.79 -3.11 -5.32
C THR A 35 12.30 -4.42 -5.90
N SER A 36 12.94 -4.39 -7.06
CA SER A 36 13.52 -5.58 -7.69
C SER A 36 14.86 -5.92 -7.05
N VAL A 37 15.01 -7.16 -6.59
CA VAL A 37 16.20 -7.61 -5.82
C VAL A 37 16.76 -8.90 -6.42
N ARG A 38 18.06 -8.90 -6.72
CA ARG A 38 18.75 -10.11 -7.20
C ARG A 38 19.08 -11.04 -6.05
N LEU A 39 18.91 -12.34 -6.26
CA LEU A 39 19.17 -13.35 -5.23
C LEU A 39 20.65 -13.76 -5.22
N ARG A 40 21.18 -14.01 -4.02
CA ARG A 40 22.54 -14.47 -3.74
C ARG A 40 22.58 -15.92 -3.28
N SER A 41 23.70 -16.60 -3.53
CA SER A 41 23.87 -18.01 -3.09
C SER A 41 23.96 -18.13 -1.56
N GLU A 42 24.60 -17.18 -0.91
CA GLU A 42 24.88 -17.14 0.54
C GLU A 42 24.42 -15.81 1.16
N ALA A 43 24.25 -15.79 2.49
CA ALA A 43 23.90 -14.61 3.27
C ALA A 43 25.13 -13.68 3.47
N ASP A 44 25.68 -13.21 2.36
CA ASP A 44 26.87 -12.35 2.32
C ASP A 44 26.76 -11.33 1.18
N VAL A 45 27.14 -10.08 1.44
CA VAL A 45 27.27 -9.01 0.44
C VAL A 45 28.21 -9.37 -0.71
N ALA A 46 29.26 -10.15 -0.43
CA ALA A 46 30.24 -10.60 -1.41
C ALA A 46 29.82 -11.88 -2.15
N SER A 47 28.74 -12.55 -1.72
CA SER A 47 28.27 -13.80 -2.34
C SER A 47 27.93 -13.61 -3.82
N GLU A 48 28.21 -14.64 -4.62
CA GLU A 48 27.80 -14.69 -6.02
C GLU A 48 26.28 -14.57 -6.20
N LEU A 49 25.87 -13.93 -7.29
CA LEU A 49 24.47 -13.84 -7.70
C LEU A 49 24.04 -15.18 -8.31
N THR A 50 22.85 -15.64 -7.96
CA THR A 50 22.27 -16.90 -8.51
C THR A 50 21.81 -16.76 -9.96
N GLY A 51 21.56 -15.52 -10.42
CA GLY A 51 20.91 -15.22 -11.69
C GLY A 51 19.40 -15.00 -11.57
N ASP A 52 18.79 -15.46 -10.46
CA ASP A 52 17.38 -15.22 -10.18
C ASP A 52 17.16 -13.81 -9.58
N MET A 53 15.91 -13.33 -9.70
CA MET A 53 15.47 -12.05 -9.15
C MET A 53 14.07 -12.17 -8.53
N VAL A 54 13.83 -11.42 -7.44
CA VAL A 54 12.50 -11.11 -6.92
C VAL A 54 12.05 -9.79 -7.53
N LYS A 55 10.89 -9.75 -8.19
CA LYS A 55 10.37 -8.54 -8.85
C LYS A 55 9.66 -7.61 -7.85
N VAL A 56 9.54 -6.32 -8.21
CA VAL A 56 8.69 -5.37 -7.46
C VAL A 56 7.28 -5.93 -7.28
N GLY A 57 6.77 -5.85 -6.05
CA GLY A 57 5.43 -6.32 -5.71
C GLY A 57 5.30 -7.84 -5.62
N GLU A 58 6.34 -8.62 -5.95
CA GLU A 58 6.31 -10.08 -5.82
C GLU A 58 6.19 -10.48 -4.35
N VAL A 59 5.22 -11.35 -4.08
CA VAL A 59 5.06 -12.00 -2.78
C VAL A 59 5.82 -13.32 -2.76
N PHE A 60 6.59 -13.55 -1.71
CA PHE A 60 7.42 -14.75 -1.54
C PHE A 60 7.44 -15.22 -0.08
N GLU A 61 7.84 -16.47 0.12
CA GLU A 61 8.00 -17.08 1.45
C GLU A 61 9.47 -17.01 1.87
N VAL A 62 9.71 -16.52 3.09
CA VAL A 62 11.01 -16.48 3.73
C VAL A 62 11.11 -17.64 4.71
N THR A 63 12.07 -18.51 4.50
CA THR A 63 12.26 -19.73 5.32
C THR A 63 13.26 -19.53 6.46
N GLU A 64 14.18 -18.60 6.31
CA GLU A 64 15.24 -18.31 7.28
C GLU A 64 15.54 -16.81 7.27
N VAL A 65 15.86 -16.29 8.45
CA VAL A 65 16.16 -14.88 8.69
C VAL A 65 17.47 -14.82 9.45
N VAL A 66 18.44 -14.07 8.93
CA VAL A 66 19.66 -13.70 9.65
C VAL A 66 19.51 -12.22 10.01
N PRO A 67 19.30 -11.89 11.29
CA PRO A 67 19.14 -10.50 11.70
C PRO A 67 20.45 -9.73 11.51
N PRO A 68 20.37 -8.40 11.33
CA PRO A 68 21.55 -7.55 11.31
C PRO A 68 22.31 -7.65 12.65
N ASN A 69 23.63 -7.48 12.61
CA ASN A 69 24.49 -7.52 13.78
C ASN A 69 25.44 -6.30 13.82
N GLU A 70 26.27 -6.19 14.86
CA GLU A 70 27.18 -5.04 15.01
C GLU A 70 28.29 -4.98 13.93
N GLU A 71 28.70 -6.12 13.39
CA GLU A 71 29.76 -6.21 12.36
C GLU A 71 29.19 -6.01 10.94
N ASP A 72 27.96 -6.48 10.71
CA ASP A 72 27.22 -6.36 9.46
C ASP A 72 25.81 -5.81 9.73
N PRO A 73 25.53 -4.54 9.39
CA PRO A 73 24.25 -3.90 9.65
C PRO A 73 23.13 -4.39 8.71
N LEU A 74 23.40 -5.32 7.80
CA LEU A 74 22.43 -5.86 6.85
C LEU A 74 21.77 -7.12 7.41
N GLY A 75 20.44 -7.19 7.31
CA GLY A 75 19.70 -8.42 7.51
C GLY A 75 19.60 -9.22 6.22
N TYR A 76 19.53 -10.55 6.35
CA TYR A 76 19.41 -11.45 5.22
C TYR A 76 18.16 -12.32 5.35
N LEU A 77 17.44 -12.46 4.23
CA LEU A 77 16.21 -13.25 4.15
C LEU A 77 16.38 -14.35 3.11
N ARG A 78 16.17 -15.61 3.51
CA ARG A 78 16.24 -16.76 2.62
C ARG A 78 14.90 -16.96 1.89
N VAL A 79 14.90 -16.81 0.57
CA VAL A 79 13.73 -16.98 -0.29
C VAL A 79 13.60 -18.44 -0.73
N GLY A 80 13.12 -19.29 0.18
CA GLY A 80 13.04 -20.74 -0.03
C GLY A 80 14.37 -21.33 -0.49
N ASP A 81 14.35 -22.12 -1.56
CA ASP A 81 15.56 -22.72 -2.14
C ASP A 81 16.24 -21.82 -3.20
N ARG A 82 15.65 -20.65 -3.52
CA ARG A 82 16.10 -19.79 -4.62
C ARG A 82 17.36 -19.00 -4.29
N GLY A 83 17.54 -18.57 -3.03
CA GLY A 83 18.69 -17.77 -2.61
C GLY A 83 18.42 -16.84 -1.43
N TRP A 84 19.33 -15.91 -1.21
CA TRP A 84 19.28 -14.88 -0.17
C TRP A 84 19.06 -13.49 -0.77
N ILE A 85 18.31 -12.66 -0.06
CA ILE A 85 18.14 -11.24 -0.35
C ILE A 85 18.44 -10.41 0.90
N PHE A 86 18.72 -9.12 0.71
CA PHE A 86 18.81 -8.16 1.81
C PHE A 86 17.41 -7.73 2.27
N ASP A 87 17.30 -7.32 3.52
CA ASP A 87 16.12 -6.66 4.07
C ASP A 87 16.06 -5.15 3.74
N VAL A 88 17.23 -4.52 3.62
CA VAL A 88 17.42 -3.12 3.21
C VAL A 88 18.20 -2.99 1.90
N GLY A 89 17.99 -1.89 1.19
CA GLY A 89 18.73 -1.61 -0.03
C GLY A 89 20.17 -1.19 0.25
N ILE A 90 21.07 -1.58 -0.65
CA ILE A 90 22.51 -1.32 -0.56
C ILE A 90 23.04 -0.43 -1.69
N ALA A 91 22.18 -0.03 -2.63
CA ALA A 91 22.58 0.75 -3.80
C ALA A 91 21.48 1.71 -4.26
N GLY A 92 21.91 2.83 -4.87
CA GLY A 92 21.02 3.82 -5.46
C GLY A 92 20.10 4.49 -4.44
N PRO A 93 18.83 4.79 -4.80
CA PRO A 93 17.90 5.48 -3.91
C PRO A 93 17.37 4.61 -2.76
N TRP A 94 17.71 3.32 -2.74
CA TRP A 94 17.25 2.37 -1.73
C TRP A 94 18.26 2.15 -0.60
N VAL A 95 19.42 2.83 -0.60
CA VAL A 95 20.44 2.67 0.44
C VAL A 95 19.84 2.95 1.82
N GLY A 96 19.85 1.94 2.71
CA GLY A 96 19.30 2.02 4.07
C GLY A 96 17.77 2.01 4.15
N VAL A 97 17.07 1.86 3.02
CA VAL A 97 15.61 1.81 2.98
C VAL A 97 15.14 0.34 3.00
N PRO A 98 14.15 -0.04 3.83
CA PRO A 98 13.60 -1.39 3.82
C PRO A 98 13.00 -1.75 2.45
N ILE A 99 13.57 -2.74 1.78
CA ILE A 99 13.20 -3.18 0.42
C ILE A 99 12.16 -4.31 0.42
N VAL A 100 11.80 -4.81 1.59
CA VAL A 100 10.73 -5.78 1.79
C VAL A 100 9.72 -5.27 2.82
N ALA A 101 8.52 -5.82 2.79
CA ALA A 101 7.53 -5.66 3.86
C ALA A 101 6.99 -7.02 4.26
N GLU A 102 6.94 -7.28 5.57
CA GLU A 102 6.28 -8.47 6.10
C GLU A 102 4.77 -8.36 5.88
N VAL A 103 4.16 -9.45 5.42
CA VAL A 103 2.72 -9.55 5.26
C VAL A 103 2.16 -10.35 6.43
N THR A 104 1.44 -9.67 7.32
CA THR A 104 0.86 -10.29 8.52
C THR A 104 -0.67 -10.50 8.42
N GLY A 105 -1.22 -11.27 9.35
CA GLY A 105 -2.66 -11.43 9.55
C GLY A 105 -3.39 -12.20 8.44
N THR A 106 -4.63 -11.79 8.12
CA THR A 106 -5.50 -12.51 7.18
C THR A 106 -5.01 -12.45 5.73
N ILE A 107 -4.20 -11.45 5.40
CA ILE A 107 -3.61 -11.27 4.07
C ILE A 107 -2.52 -12.31 3.85
N ALA A 108 -1.66 -12.55 4.86
CA ALA A 108 -0.63 -13.59 4.83
C ALA A 108 -1.20 -14.96 4.46
N ALA A 109 -2.32 -15.34 5.08
CA ALA A 109 -2.99 -16.61 4.82
C ALA A 109 -3.55 -16.72 3.39
N LYS A 110 -3.90 -15.60 2.73
CA LYS A 110 -4.31 -15.60 1.32
C LYS A 110 -3.12 -15.84 0.41
N TYR A 111 -2.01 -15.14 0.64
CA TYR A 111 -0.80 -15.31 -0.16
C TYR A 111 -0.16 -16.68 0.04
N ALA A 112 -0.13 -17.21 1.26
CA ALA A 112 0.33 -18.58 1.52
C ALA A 112 -0.46 -19.62 0.69
N LYS A 113 -1.77 -19.40 0.44
CA LYS A 113 -2.56 -20.27 -0.44
C LYS A 113 -2.22 -20.11 -1.92
N ILE A 114 -1.82 -18.90 -2.34
CA ILE A 114 -1.36 -18.64 -3.72
C ILE A 114 0.00 -19.29 -3.95
N LEU A 115 0.95 -19.10 -3.03
CA LEU A 115 2.30 -19.66 -3.11
C LEU A 115 2.31 -21.20 -3.13
N ARG A 116 1.39 -21.85 -2.40
CA ARG A 116 1.24 -23.31 -2.41
C ARG A 116 0.62 -23.87 -3.70
N ASN A 117 0.09 -23.02 -4.58
CA ASN A 117 -0.53 -23.44 -5.83
C ASN A 117 0.28 -22.93 -7.04
N PRO A 118 1.12 -23.78 -7.66
CA PRO A 118 2.01 -23.37 -8.74
C PRO A 118 1.29 -22.68 -9.91
N SER A 119 0.08 -23.12 -10.27
CA SER A 119 -0.70 -22.52 -11.35
C SER A 119 -1.14 -21.10 -11.02
N LYS A 120 -1.59 -20.86 -9.78
CA LYS A 120 -1.98 -19.51 -9.34
C LYS A 120 -0.78 -18.58 -9.18
N TYR A 121 0.34 -19.12 -8.73
CA TYR A 121 1.57 -18.35 -8.63
C TYR A 121 2.08 -17.94 -10.02
N ALA A 122 2.00 -18.82 -11.02
CA ALA A 122 2.33 -18.47 -12.40
C ALA A 122 1.40 -17.40 -12.98
N GLU A 123 0.08 -17.49 -12.74
CA GLU A 123 -0.88 -16.43 -13.12
C GLU A 123 -0.55 -15.10 -12.43
N TYR A 124 -0.21 -15.14 -11.14
CA TYR A 124 0.19 -13.97 -10.37
C TYR A 124 1.51 -13.36 -10.88
N GLN A 125 2.53 -14.17 -11.16
CA GLN A 125 3.78 -13.72 -11.75
C GLN A 125 3.59 -13.16 -13.16
N ALA A 126 2.70 -13.73 -13.95
CA ALA A 126 2.36 -13.21 -15.27
C ALA A 126 1.63 -11.86 -15.17
N ALA A 127 0.77 -11.68 -14.17
CA ALA A 127 0.13 -10.39 -13.90
C ALA A 127 1.13 -9.31 -13.43
N LEU A 128 2.26 -9.72 -12.84
CA LEU A 128 3.40 -8.85 -12.53
C LEU A 128 4.35 -8.63 -13.72
N GLY A 129 4.10 -9.28 -14.87
CA GLY A 129 5.02 -9.31 -16.01
C GLY A 129 4.40 -8.83 -17.30
N ASP A 130 4.49 -7.52 -17.56
CA ASP A 130 5.08 -6.94 -18.77
C ASP A 130 5.47 -5.46 -18.56
N ASP A 131 5.78 -5.04 -17.32
CA ASP A 131 6.29 -3.69 -17.03
C ASP A 131 7.81 -3.59 -17.36
N GLU A 132 8.23 -4.09 -18.53
CA GLU A 132 9.62 -3.94 -18.99
C GLU A 132 9.97 -2.48 -19.38
N ASP A 133 9.01 -1.55 -19.41
CA ASP A 133 9.25 -0.17 -19.86
C ASP A 133 8.30 0.86 -19.20
N PHE A 134 7.97 0.70 -17.92
CA PHE A 134 7.44 1.85 -17.16
C PHE A 134 8.59 2.70 -16.58
N GLU A 135 9.48 3.17 -17.46
CA GLU A 135 9.94 4.56 -17.34
C GLU A 135 8.71 5.44 -17.58
N GLN A 136 7.79 5.46 -16.62
CA GLN A 136 6.79 6.51 -16.57
C GLN A 136 7.62 7.76 -16.37
N ASP A 137 7.82 8.50 -17.45
CA ASP A 137 8.53 9.78 -17.42
C ASP A 137 7.91 10.55 -16.25
N PRO A 138 8.67 10.84 -15.18
CA PRO A 138 8.10 11.38 -13.94
C PRO A 138 7.29 12.66 -14.20
N THR A 139 7.56 13.32 -15.32
CA THR A 139 6.78 14.42 -15.90
C THR A 139 5.34 14.05 -16.31
N GLU A 140 5.08 12.88 -16.91
CA GLU A 140 3.71 12.50 -17.31
C GLU A 140 2.81 12.18 -16.12
N VAL A 141 3.34 11.52 -15.07
CA VAL A 141 2.59 11.27 -13.83
C VAL A 141 2.29 12.59 -13.11
N SER A 142 3.18 13.58 -13.22
CA SER A 142 2.98 14.93 -12.68
C SER A 142 1.81 15.66 -13.36
N GLU A 143 1.72 15.61 -14.70
CA GLU A 143 0.64 16.30 -15.44
C GLU A 143 -0.75 15.72 -15.18
N GLU A 144 -0.88 14.38 -15.09
CA GLU A 144 -2.16 13.74 -14.76
C GLU A 144 -2.59 14.03 -13.33
N ASN A 145 -1.64 14.01 -12.38
CA ASN A 145 -1.88 14.37 -11.00
C ASN A 145 -2.30 15.83 -10.87
N GLU A 146 -1.68 16.75 -11.62
CA GLU A 146 -2.05 18.15 -11.63
C GLU A 146 -3.46 18.38 -12.22
N LYS A 147 -3.85 17.62 -13.25
CA LYS A 147 -5.21 17.65 -13.82
C LYS A 147 -6.25 17.13 -12.82
N LEU A 148 -5.99 15.99 -12.17
CA LEU A 148 -6.87 15.43 -11.14
C LEU A 148 -7.02 16.38 -9.95
N TRP A 149 -5.93 17.03 -9.56
CA TRP A 149 -5.94 18.02 -8.49
C TRP A 149 -6.77 19.25 -8.85
N LYS A 150 -6.61 19.78 -10.07
CA LYS A 150 -7.42 20.90 -10.56
C LYS A 150 -8.91 20.56 -10.65
N ALA A 151 -9.26 19.34 -11.07
CA ALA A 151 -10.64 18.88 -11.09
C ALA A 151 -11.23 18.76 -9.68
N LEU A 152 -10.48 18.18 -8.73
CA LEU A 152 -10.87 18.10 -7.33
C LEU A 152 -11.07 19.50 -6.73
N GLN A 153 -10.15 20.43 -7.00
CA GLN A 153 -10.24 21.82 -6.57
C GLN A 153 -11.48 22.52 -7.15
N GLN A 154 -11.81 22.27 -8.43
CA GLN A 154 -13.00 22.81 -9.08
C GLN A 154 -14.30 22.23 -8.49
N ASP A 155 -14.35 20.93 -8.19
CA ASP A 155 -15.50 20.30 -7.53
C ASP A 155 -15.71 20.87 -6.11
N ILE A 156 -14.61 21.07 -5.38
CA ILE A 156 -14.56 21.71 -4.04
C ILE A 156 -15.02 23.17 -4.09
N GLU A 157 -14.67 23.91 -5.14
CA GLU A 157 -15.10 25.31 -5.33
C GLU A 157 -16.56 25.44 -5.77
N THR A 158 -17.13 24.41 -6.41
CA THR A 158 -18.49 24.41 -6.92
C THR A 158 -19.50 23.79 -5.94
N GLU A 159 -19.08 22.87 -5.07
CA GLU A 159 -19.85 22.45 -3.90
C GLU A 159 -19.64 23.43 -2.73
N THR A 160 -20.72 23.76 -2.02
CA THR A 160 -20.66 24.64 -0.86
C THR A 160 -20.05 23.90 0.34
N LEU A 161 -18.73 23.74 0.34
CA LEU A 161 -18.01 23.33 1.54
C LEU A 161 -18.16 24.40 2.62
N ASP A 162 -18.26 23.95 3.86
CA ASP A 162 -18.21 24.86 5.00
C ASP A 162 -16.77 25.37 5.22
N GLU A 163 -16.66 26.44 6.02
CA GLU A 163 -15.38 27.13 6.28
C GLU A 163 -14.33 26.22 6.94
N GLU A 164 -14.77 25.18 7.67
CA GLU A 164 -13.88 24.24 8.34
C GLU A 164 -13.31 23.21 7.35
N GLN A 165 -14.15 22.70 6.46
CA GLN A 165 -13.75 21.83 5.35
C GLN A 165 -12.79 22.54 4.39
N ARG A 166 -13.02 23.83 4.12
CA ARG A 166 -12.12 24.64 3.29
C ARG A 166 -10.73 24.77 3.91
N LYS A 167 -10.63 25.06 5.21
CA LYS A 167 -9.34 25.17 5.92
C LYS A 167 -8.60 23.84 6.00
N ALA A 168 -9.31 22.73 6.20
CA ALA A 168 -8.71 21.40 6.19
C ALA A 168 -8.15 21.06 4.81
N PHE A 169 -8.84 21.45 3.73
CA PHE A 169 -8.34 21.31 2.37
C PHE A 169 -7.13 22.22 2.08
N GLU A 170 -7.16 23.48 2.52
CA GLU A 170 -6.02 24.41 2.37
C GLU A 170 -4.76 23.89 3.04
N HIS A 171 -4.86 23.32 4.25
CA HIS A 171 -3.73 22.71 4.94
C HIS A 171 -3.19 21.48 4.18
N LEU A 172 -4.07 20.67 3.59
CA LEU A 172 -3.69 19.52 2.76
C LEU A 172 -2.99 19.94 1.46
N CYS A 173 -3.27 21.16 0.96
CA CYS A 173 -2.60 21.72 -0.21
C CYS A 173 -1.16 22.19 0.09
N GLU A 174 -0.85 22.52 1.35
CA GLU A 174 0.47 23.02 1.76
C GLU A 174 1.50 21.88 1.92
N ASP A 175 1.05 20.65 2.21
CA ASP A 175 1.91 19.47 2.34
C ASP A 175 1.92 18.64 1.05
N GLU A 176 3.04 18.69 0.33
CA GLU A 176 3.23 17.97 -0.93
C GLU A 176 3.20 16.44 -0.77
N GLN A 177 3.64 15.91 0.37
CA GLN A 177 3.63 14.46 0.63
C GLN A 177 2.21 13.97 0.88
N GLU A 178 1.43 14.69 1.71
CA GLU A 178 0.03 14.36 1.95
C GLU A 178 -0.81 14.49 0.66
N ARG A 179 -0.56 15.53 -0.15
CA ARG A 179 -1.19 15.71 -1.47
C ARG A 179 -0.94 14.49 -2.37
N ASN A 180 0.30 14.03 -2.49
CA ASN A 180 0.65 12.89 -3.35
C ASN A 180 0.07 11.56 -2.82
N LEU A 181 -0.03 11.39 -1.50
CA LEU A 181 -0.67 10.22 -0.88
C LEU A 181 -2.19 10.19 -1.14
N VAL A 182 -2.83 11.37 -1.11
CA VAL A 182 -4.26 11.51 -1.40
C VAL A 182 -4.54 11.27 -2.88
N LEU A 183 -3.70 11.80 -3.77
CA LEU A 183 -3.81 11.60 -5.22
C LEU A 183 -3.60 10.14 -5.65
N SER A 184 -2.64 9.44 -5.04
CA SER A 184 -2.45 8.00 -5.29
C SER A 184 -3.65 7.18 -4.82
N SER A 185 -4.19 7.48 -3.63
CA SER A 185 -5.41 6.84 -3.11
C SER A 185 -6.65 7.13 -3.98
N LEU A 186 -6.73 8.34 -4.55
CA LEU A 186 -7.77 8.75 -5.51
C LEU A 186 -7.69 7.96 -6.82
N ARG A 187 -6.48 7.74 -7.34
CA ARG A 187 -6.24 6.96 -8.57
C ARG A 187 -6.71 5.52 -8.43
N GLU A 188 -6.53 4.94 -7.24
CA GLU A 188 -6.98 3.58 -6.92
C GLU A 188 -8.50 3.48 -6.71
N ALA A 189 -9.16 4.57 -6.29
CA ALA A 189 -10.56 4.58 -5.90
C ALA A 189 -11.46 5.32 -6.92
N SER A 190 -11.94 4.63 -7.95
CA SER A 190 -12.92 5.21 -8.89
C SER A 190 -14.38 5.05 -8.41
N GLY A 191 -15.21 6.09 -8.61
CA GLY A 191 -16.68 6.04 -8.47
C GLY A 191 -17.24 6.16 -7.04
N SER A 192 -18.42 5.59 -6.76
CA SER A 192 -19.10 5.70 -5.45
C SER A 192 -18.31 5.09 -4.27
N ALA A 193 -17.20 4.43 -4.56
CA ALA A 193 -16.24 3.96 -3.59
C ALA A 193 -15.44 5.13 -2.99
N PHE A 194 -15.20 6.22 -3.75
CA PHE A 194 -14.54 7.44 -3.32
C PHE A 194 -15.24 8.08 -2.10
N GLN A 195 -16.54 8.38 -2.21
CA GLN A 195 -17.32 8.95 -1.10
C GLN A 195 -17.42 8.03 0.12
N LYS A 196 -17.30 6.70 -0.05
CA LYS A 196 -17.43 5.72 1.04
C LYS A 196 -16.11 5.38 1.72
N LEU A 197 -14.98 5.54 1.05
CA LEU A 197 -13.66 5.17 1.57
C LEU A 197 -12.83 6.38 1.94
N VAL A 198 -12.87 7.45 1.14
CA VAL A 198 -12.05 8.65 1.36
C VAL A 198 -12.65 9.49 2.47
N VAL A 199 -13.96 9.78 2.45
CA VAL A 199 -14.63 10.62 3.47
C VAL A 199 -14.46 10.07 4.90
N PRO A 200 -14.59 8.76 5.19
CA PRO A 200 -14.33 8.25 6.54
C PRO A 200 -12.86 8.26 6.94
N ARG A 201 -11.91 8.11 6.00
CA ARG A 201 -10.46 8.21 6.27
C ARG A 201 -10.06 9.66 6.54
N TRP A 202 -10.66 10.59 5.80
CA TRP A 202 -10.58 12.04 6.00
C TRP A 202 -11.14 12.42 7.38
N MET A 203 -12.31 11.90 7.77
CA MET A 203 -12.86 12.07 9.12
C MET A 203 -12.01 11.44 10.22
N LYS A 204 -11.22 10.41 9.92
CA LYS A 204 -10.32 9.76 10.89
C LYS A 204 -9.02 10.55 11.07
N LEU A 205 -8.54 11.23 10.04
CA LEU A 205 -7.47 12.22 10.14
C LEU A 205 -7.93 13.44 10.95
N ALA A 206 -9.18 13.88 10.79
CA ALA A 206 -9.78 14.91 11.66
C ALA A 206 -9.90 14.49 13.13
N GLN A 207 -9.90 13.18 13.47
CA GLN A 207 -9.85 12.71 14.87
C GLN A 207 -8.48 12.94 15.54
N LEU A 208 -7.45 13.33 14.79
CA LEU A 208 -6.15 13.72 15.33
C LEU A 208 -6.11 15.19 15.77
N LEU A 209 -7.20 15.94 15.60
CA LEU A 209 -7.30 17.33 16.02
C LEU A 209 -7.24 17.50 17.56
N PRO A 210 -6.75 18.66 18.04
CA PRO A 210 -6.61 18.97 19.46
C PRO A 210 -7.94 18.82 20.24
N PRO A 211 -7.88 18.47 21.54
CA PRO A 211 -9.04 18.12 22.36
C PRO A 211 -10.08 19.24 22.52
N GLU A 212 -9.69 20.50 22.33
CA GLU A 212 -10.58 21.66 22.41
C GLU A 212 -11.62 21.66 21.28
N MET A 213 -11.24 21.26 20.06
CA MET A 213 -12.15 21.15 18.91
C MET A 213 -13.02 19.89 18.96
N LYS A 214 -12.55 18.83 19.65
CA LYS A 214 -13.35 17.60 19.85
C LYS A 214 -14.62 17.86 20.67
N MET A 215 -14.55 18.73 21.68
CA MET A 215 -15.73 19.07 22.51
C MET A 215 -16.80 19.85 21.74
N GLU A 216 -16.39 20.77 20.86
CA GLU A 216 -17.30 21.58 20.06
C GLU A 216 -18.01 20.75 18.98
N MET A 217 -17.30 19.76 18.44
CA MET A 217 -17.85 18.80 17.48
C MET A 217 -18.81 17.78 18.13
N GLU A 218 -18.54 17.35 19.37
CA GLU A 218 -19.47 16.51 20.14
C GLU A 218 -20.76 17.25 20.52
N ALA A 219 -20.65 18.55 20.85
CA ALA A 219 -21.80 19.43 21.05
C ALA A 219 -22.62 19.59 19.76
N SER A 220 -21.97 19.62 18.60
CA SER A 220 -22.63 19.68 17.29
C SER A 220 -23.29 18.36 16.90
N LYS A 221 -22.68 17.22 17.23
CA LYS A 221 -23.27 15.89 17.05
C LYS A 221 -24.55 15.71 17.87
N GLN A 222 -24.59 16.21 19.11
CA GLN A 222 -25.81 16.19 19.93
C GLN A 222 -26.95 17.04 19.34
N ARG A 223 -26.61 18.14 18.65
CA ARG A 223 -27.61 18.96 17.92
C ARG A 223 -28.18 18.21 16.73
N PHE A 224 -27.35 17.52 15.95
CA PHE A 224 -27.82 16.76 14.78
C PHE A 224 -28.54 15.46 15.13
N SER A 225 -28.19 14.79 16.24
CA SER A 225 -28.91 13.59 16.71
C SER A 225 -30.31 13.88 17.26
N SER A 226 -30.68 15.16 17.40
CA SER A 226 -32.02 15.58 17.85
C SER A 226 -33.01 15.82 16.70
N LEU A 227 -32.58 15.66 15.44
CA LEU A 227 -33.48 15.78 14.29
C LEU A 227 -34.31 14.50 14.12
N PRO A 228 -35.65 14.61 13.95
CA PRO A 228 -36.52 13.43 13.88
C PRO A 228 -36.27 12.63 12.60
N GLU A 229 -35.89 11.36 12.77
CA GLU A 229 -35.77 10.37 11.69
C GLU A 229 -37.14 10.15 11.03
N GLY A 230 -37.39 10.76 9.87
CA GLY A 230 -38.69 10.58 9.20
C GLY A 230 -38.89 11.13 7.79
N ALA A 231 -37.89 11.73 7.13
CA ALA A 231 -38.04 12.17 5.74
C ALA A 231 -37.64 11.05 4.75
N GLY A 232 -38.53 10.06 4.61
CA GLY A 232 -38.36 8.94 3.68
C GLY A 232 -38.48 9.37 2.21
N MET A 233 -37.35 9.37 1.48
CA MET A 233 -37.34 9.37 0.02
C MET A 233 -37.74 7.97 -0.47
N SER A 234 -38.98 7.85 -0.95
CA SER A 234 -39.50 6.62 -1.58
C SER A 234 -38.77 6.37 -2.91
N ARG A 235 -38.15 5.19 -3.04
CA ARG A 235 -37.61 4.71 -4.33
C ARG A 235 -38.73 4.11 -5.19
N PRO A 236 -38.74 4.30 -6.52
CA PRO A 236 -39.71 3.67 -7.41
C PRO A 236 -39.43 2.16 -7.54
N MET A 237 -40.50 1.38 -7.49
CA MET A 237 -40.51 -0.08 -7.65
C MET A 237 -40.01 -0.52 -9.02
N ASP A 238 -39.05 -1.45 -9.03
CA ASP A 238 -38.67 -2.23 -10.21
C ASP A 238 -39.33 -3.62 -10.12
N HIS A 239 -40.08 -4.01 -11.14
CA HIS A 239 -40.83 -5.27 -11.21
C HIS A 239 -40.27 -6.17 -12.33
N GLY A 240 -39.07 -6.71 -12.11
CA GLY A 240 -38.44 -7.68 -12.99
C GLY A 240 -38.68 -9.13 -12.55
N ARG A 241 -39.70 -9.79 -13.09
CA ARG A 241 -39.97 -11.23 -12.95
C ARG A 241 -38.82 -12.05 -13.58
N ARG A 242 -38.15 -12.91 -12.80
CA ARG A 242 -37.30 -13.99 -13.35
C ARG A 242 -38.08 -15.30 -13.44
N MET A 243 -38.34 -15.74 -14.67
CA MET A 243 -38.88 -17.06 -14.99
C MET A 243 -37.77 -18.13 -14.88
N GLY A 244 -38.02 -19.17 -14.10
CA GLY A 244 -37.11 -20.31 -13.97
C GLY A 244 -37.22 -21.28 -15.15
N ILE A 245 -36.07 -21.66 -15.71
CA ILE A 245 -35.95 -22.73 -16.70
C ILE A 245 -35.64 -24.03 -15.95
N ARG A 246 -36.52 -25.03 -16.05
CA ARG A 246 -36.25 -26.40 -15.59
C ARG A 246 -35.56 -27.19 -16.69
N VAL A 247 -34.46 -27.85 -16.35
CA VAL A 247 -33.76 -28.81 -17.21
C VAL A 247 -34.21 -30.23 -16.81
N PRO A 248 -34.68 -31.10 -17.74
CA PRO A 248 -35.04 -32.47 -17.41
C PRO A 248 -33.80 -33.37 -17.29
N SER A 249 -33.81 -34.23 -16.28
CA SER A 249 -32.83 -35.28 -16.05
C SER A 249 -33.04 -36.46 -17.00
N ALA A 250 -32.03 -36.81 -17.79
CA ALA A 250 -32.02 -38.05 -18.56
C ALA A 250 -31.61 -39.23 -17.66
N SER A 251 -32.58 -40.08 -17.35
CA SER A 251 -32.36 -41.44 -16.84
C SER A 251 -32.07 -42.34 -18.03
N THR A 252 -30.89 -42.95 -18.09
CA THR A 252 -30.63 -44.05 -19.03
C THR A 252 -30.19 -45.26 -18.22
N ALA A 253 -31.09 -46.23 -18.15
CA ALA A 253 -30.84 -47.60 -17.79
C ALA A 253 -30.52 -48.39 -19.06
N LEU A 254 -29.43 -49.15 -19.04
CA LEU A 254 -29.29 -50.55 -19.48
C LEU A 254 -27.84 -51.00 -19.29
#